data_AF-A0A5D6XQC6-F1
#
_entry.id   AF-A0A5D6XQC6-F1
#
_cell.length_a   1.000
_cell.length_b   1.000
_cell.length_c   1.000
_cell.angle_alpha   90.00
_cell.angle_beta   90.00
_cell.angle_gamma   90.00
#
_symmetry.space_group_name_H-M   'P 1'
#
loop_
_entity.id
_entity.type
_entity.pdbx_description
1 polymer ?
#
loop_
_entity_poly.entity_id
_entity_poly.type
_entity_poly.pdbx_seq_one_letter_code
_entity_poly.pdbx_strand_id
1 'polypeptide(L)'
;MARQATDGGVWPRLQQLAAAARDSDALAVLLADGELPALVLTAAEQLREQPPAAPARVQLVVDLCRGGSNALLARARDWALDSLLELPRALERDGGEGGFSGRDASPALQQLQTALCTAVTPASVLDELQEAVFSAFALQQAPLAPAAFTRALELCAASVRDDLECALFLDVMLAGREVFTAPPALLERLMKARTGGGGDGDGDAEAPGRLFEQLSATAKVRVWGNHLPSWEAQLQEWLLEVHATPFAAVDAIVWRASDSTEPGEEARAALQRHAYLYAVLLEWFARHRRFLASPRTRELLRCLSEATRRRGDHRAFGRSLVDALGLAELAPTAASLTPRQRTLAFARAAAALAALRESLGDADDTQLLFEWMGVAERPQLLCEALELLLEPPAEADATTGTARAGAAALVGWFYAFTTGNASAASIAAAALETAAALGGATLLVGSAWLQRARSAFASLPRLRLRLAWVWLLRTCCAAADSLQSDAAVADALESLEYAFRRFAPAKPAPKRAFQVEVLAQLLADLEWRWAAVAAAADRNARLELRERVDVPVAWLQKLVRLLQTEQPPPRLATVLAKHASRSASASLSEQLASRLARLTSFT
;
A
#
# COMPACT_ATOMS: atom_id res chain seq x y z
N MET A 1 44.65 -37.68 -3.50
CA MET A 1 45.64 -38.74 -3.73
C MET A 1 45.47 -39.27 -5.14
N ALA A 2 46.48 -38.99 -5.99
CA ALA A 2 46.78 -39.53 -7.32
C ALA A 2 45.64 -39.50 -8.36
N ARG A 3 45.86 -39.06 -9.61
CA ARG A 3 46.86 -39.56 -10.55
C ARG A 3 47.05 -38.49 -11.63
N GLN A 4 48.22 -37.84 -11.72
CA GLN A 4 49.24 -38.20 -12.73
C GLN A 4 48.64 -38.55 -14.11
N ALA A 5 48.56 -37.54 -14.97
CA ALA A 5 48.86 -37.64 -16.38
C ALA A 5 49.68 -36.39 -16.75
N THR A 6 50.99 -36.57 -16.63
CA THR A 6 52.07 -35.66 -16.98
C THR A 6 52.09 -35.32 -18.47
N ASP A 7 52.56 -34.10 -18.74
CA ASP A 7 53.35 -33.67 -19.92
C ASP A 7 52.66 -33.19 -21.19
N GLY A 8 51.46 -32.60 -21.09
CA GLY A 8 50.93 -31.71 -22.12
C GLY A 8 50.50 -30.38 -21.51
N GLY A 9 51.30 -29.31 -21.64
CA GLY A 9 50.91 -27.98 -21.13
C GLY A 9 49.57 -27.46 -21.67
N VAL A 10 48.99 -26.43 -21.01
CA VAL A 10 47.71 -25.78 -21.38
C VAL A 10 47.65 -25.42 -22.87
N TRP A 11 48.77 -24.98 -23.43
CA TRP A 11 48.89 -24.55 -24.83
C TRP A 11 48.86 -25.70 -25.86
N PRO A 12 49.66 -26.78 -25.71
CA PRO A 12 49.51 -28.00 -26.52
C PRO A 12 48.09 -28.60 -26.51
N ARG A 13 47.40 -28.55 -25.36
CA ARG A 13 46.02 -29.05 -25.23
C ARG A 13 45.02 -28.17 -25.97
N LEU A 14 45.15 -26.84 -25.87
CA LEU A 14 44.35 -25.89 -26.65
C LEU A 14 44.60 -26.00 -28.17
N GLN A 15 45.83 -26.34 -28.59
CA GLN A 15 46.15 -26.58 -30.00
C GLN A 15 45.53 -27.87 -30.55
N GLN A 16 45.50 -28.95 -29.76
CA GLN A 16 44.79 -30.18 -30.12
C GLN A 16 43.27 -29.94 -30.22
N LEU A 17 42.70 -29.15 -29.29
CA LEU A 17 41.28 -28.78 -29.31
C LEU A 17 40.91 -27.89 -30.51
N ALA A 18 41.77 -26.93 -30.87
CA ALA A 18 41.58 -26.09 -32.06
C ALA A 18 41.69 -26.88 -33.38
N ALA A 19 42.46 -27.97 -33.40
CA ALA A 19 42.53 -28.88 -34.53
C ALA A 19 41.28 -29.79 -34.61
N ALA A 20 40.76 -30.26 -33.47
CA ALA A 20 39.54 -31.05 -33.39
C ALA A 20 38.27 -30.23 -33.70
N ALA A 21 38.28 -28.92 -33.44
CA ALA A 21 37.18 -27.99 -33.74
C ALA A 21 36.85 -27.81 -35.23
N ARG A 22 37.61 -28.46 -36.12
CA ARG A 22 37.34 -28.51 -37.56
C ARG A 22 36.38 -29.65 -37.95
N ASP A 23 35.98 -30.50 -37.00
CA ASP A 23 35.03 -31.60 -37.17
C ASP A 23 33.91 -31.49 -36.10
N SER A 24 32.67 -31.21 -36.50
CA SER A 24 31.61 -30.74 -35.58
C SER A 24 31.15 -31.79 -34.57
N ASP A 25 31.23 -33.07 -34.92
CA ASP A 25 30.77 -34.18 -34.07
C ASP A 25 31.77 -34.49 -32.95
N ALA A 26 33.07 -34.22 -33.17
CA ALA A 26 34.11 -34.35 -32.15
C ALA A 26 34.09 -33.20 -31.13
N LEU A 27 33.71 -31.99 -31.56
CA LEU A 27 33.59 -30.81 -30.71
C LEU A 27 32.43 -30.92 -29.71
N ALA A 28 31.31 -31.53 -30.10
CA ALA A 28 30.15 -31.74 -29.23
C ALA A 28 30.44 -32.73 -28.08
N VAL A 29 31.24 -33.77 -28.33
CA VAL A 29 31.68 -34.75 -27.32
C VAL A 29 32.66 -34.14 -26.31
N LEU A 30 33.54 -33.23 -26.75
CA LEU A 30 34.53 -32.55 -25.91
C LEU A 30 33.97 -31.36 -25.11
N LEU A 31 32.91 -30.70 -25.60
CA LEU A 31 32.20 -29.62 -24.87
C LEU A 31 31.31 -30.17 -23.74
N ALA A 32 30.88 -31.43 -23.82
CA ALA A 32 30.07 -32.10 -22.80
C ALA A 32 30.83 -32.40 -21.49
N ASP A 33 32.17 -32.46 -21.53
CA ASP A 33 33.02 -32.81 -20.38
C ASP A 33 33.59 -31.60 -19.59
N GLY A 34 33.28 -30.36 -19.98
CA GLY A 34 33.63 -29.14 -19.21
C GLY A 34 35.13 -28.75 -19.19
N GLU A 35 35.97 -29.40 -20.01
CA GLU A 35 37.43 -29.20 -20.04
C GLU A 35 37.84 -27.85 -20.69
N LEU A 36 37.06 -27.34 -21.64
CA LEU A 36 37.41 -26.15 -22.47
C LEU A 36 37.38 -24.80 -21.71
N PRO A 37 36.35 -24.47 -20.90
CA PRO A 37 36.31 -23.19 -20.18
C PRO A 37 37.43 -23.06 -19.15
N ALA A 38 37.78 -24.14 -18.46
CA ALA A 38 38.89 -24.18 -17.51
C ALA A 38 40.25 -23.96 -18.19
N LEU A 39 40.45 -24.53 -19.38
CA LEU A 39 41.67 -24.32 -20.18
C LEU A 39 41.77 -22.89 -20.74
N VAL A 40 40.64 -22.28 -21.14
CA VAL A 40 40.60 -20.89 -21.65
C VAL A 40 40.83 -19.86 -20.52
N LEU A 41 40.27 -20.09 -19.33
CA LEU A 41 40.52 -19.27 -18.14
C LEU A 41 41.97 -19.38 -17.67
N THR A 42 42.51 -20.60 -17.55
CA THR A 42 43.91 -20.83 -17.16
C THR A 42 44.89 -20.22 -18.17
N ALA A 43 44.53 -20.23 -19.46
CA ALA A 43 45.30 -19.58 -20.53
C ALA A 43 45.22 -18.03 -20.48
N ALA A 44 44.07 -17.46 -20.14
CA ALA A 44 43.87 -16.02 -19.98
C ALA A 44 44.63 -15.46 -18.76
N GLU A 45 44.69 -16.22 -17.66
CA GLU A 45 45.49 -15.89 -16.48
C GLU A 45 46.99 -15.97 -16.77
N GLN A 46 47.46 -16.99 -17.50
CA GLN A 46 48.87 -17.07 -17.93
C GLN A 46 49.27 -15.96 -18.91
N LEU A 47 48.36 -15.50 -19.77
CA LEU A 47 48.58 -14.36 -20.67
C LEU A 47 48.57 -13.01 -19.92
N ARG A 48 47.84 -12.92 -18.80
CA ARG A 48 47.83 -11.76 -17.89
C ARG A 48 49.11 -11.66 -17.07
N GLU A 49 49.69 -12.79 -16.66
CA GLU A 49 50.94 -12.83 -15.90
C GLU A 49 52.21 -12.73 -16.78
N GLN A 50 52.13 -13.13 -18.06
CA GLN A 50 53.24 -13.01 -19.03
C GLN A 50 52.80 -12.30 -20.32
N PRO A 51 52.47 -10.99 -20.27
CA PRO A 51 51.93 -10.24 -21.41
C PRO A 51 52.83 -10.12 -22.65
N PRO A 52 54.18 -10.15 -22.59
CA PRO A 52 55.00 -10.00 -23.81
C PRO A 52 55.22 -11.30 -24.60
N ALA A 53 54.75 -12.46 -24.11
CA ALA A 53 55.03 -13.76 -24.72
C ALA A 53 53.84 -14.31 -25.55
N ALA A 54 53.92 -14.06 -26.86
CA ALA A 54 53.28 -14.78 -27.98
C ALA A 54 51.86 -14.35 -28.43
N PRO A 55 51.74 -13.44 -29.44
CA PRO A 55 50.49 -13.18 -30.17
C PRO A 55 49.83 -14.42 -30.81
N ALA A 56 50.61 -15.46 -31.11
CA ALA A 56 50.08 -16.74 -31.61
C ALA A 56 49.21 -17.49 -30.57
N ARG A 57 49.47 -17.30 -29.27
CA ARG A 57 48.68 -17.88 -28.17
C ARG A 57 47.35 -17.15 -27.99
N VAL A 58 47.36 -15.84 -28.16
CA VAL A 58 46.15 -15.01 -28.17
C VAL A 58 45.27 -15.35 -29.38
N GLN A 59 45.87 -15.48 -30.57
CA GLN A 59 45.15 -15.85 -31.79
C GLN A 59 44.49 -17.23 -31.69
N LEU A 60 45.15 -18.21 -31.04
CA LEU A 60 44.59 -19.54 -30.77
C LEU A 60 43.33 -19.49 -29.89
N VAL A 61 43.34 -18.65 -28.84
CA VAL A 61 42.17 -18.44 -27.97
C VAL A 61 41.05 -17.75 -28.75
N VAL A 62 41.38 -16.76 -29.57
CA VAL A 62 40.42 -16.05 -30.43
C VAL A 62 39.77 -16.97 -31.46
N ASP A 63 40.53 -17.87 -32.09
CA ASP A 63 40.01 -18.80 -33.10
C ASP A 63 39.12 -19.89 -32.47
N LEU A 64 39.41 -20.32 -31.24
CA LEU A 64 38.52 -21.19 -30.45
C LEU A 64 37.21 -20.48 -30.07
N CYS A 65 37.29 -19.18 -29.75
CA CYS A 65 36.11 -18.34 -29.45
C CYS A 65 35.27 -18.00 -30.71
N ARG A 66 35.82 -18.10 -31.92
CA ARG A 66 35.12 -17.88 -33.19
C ARG A 66 34.25 -19.07 -33.64
N GLY A 67 34.47 -20.26 -33.07
CA GLY A 67 33.87 -21.52 -33.54
C GLY A 67 32.50 -21.91 -32.97
N GLY A 68 31.82 -21.06 -32.19
CA GLY A 68 30.54 -21.42 -31.56
C GLY A 68 29.52 -20.28 -31.57
N SER A 69 28.33 -20.53 -32.11
CA SER A 69 27.22 -19.57 -32.19
C SER A 69 26.47 -19.46 -30.86
N ASN A 70 27.12 -18.91 -29.82
CA ASN A 70 26.50 -18.78 -28.51
C ASN A 70 26.58 -17.36 -27.93
N ALA A 71 25.52 -16.97 -27.24
CA ALA A 71 25.25 -15.62 -26.78
C ALA A 71 26.23 -15.05 -25.73
N LEU A 72 26.82 -15.93 -24.93
CA LEU A 72 27.86 -15.63 -23.95
C LEU A 72 29.14 -15.04 -24.59
N LEU A 73 29.48 -15.48 -25.80
CA LEU A 73 30.61 -14.94 -26.56
C LEU A 73 30.34 -13.51 -27.07
N ALA A 74 29.09 -13.17 -27.39
CA ALA A 74 28.72 -11.81 -27.83
C ALA A 74 28.82 -10.78 -26.69
N ARG A 75 28.80 -11.22 -25.43
CA ARG A 75 28.97 -10.36 -24.26
C ARG A 75 30.35 -10.26 -23.69
N ALA A 76 31.08 -11.37 -23.67
CA ALA A 76 32.51 -11.30 -23.45
C ALA A 76 33.15 -10.36 -24.48
N ARG A 77 32.63 -10.38 -25.72
CA ARG A 77 32.94 -9.46 -26.81
C ARG A 77 32.58 -8.00 -26.51
N ASP A 78 31.37 -7.70 -26.05
CA ASP A 78 30.92 -6.33 -25.75
C ASP A 78 31.57 -5.75 -24.47
N TRP A 79 31.89 -6.59 -23.48
CA TRP A 79 32.61 -6.21 -22.26
C TRP A 79 34.13 -6.03 -22.50
N ALA A 80 34.74 -6.87 -23.34
CA ALA A 80 36.13 -6.71 -23.77
C ALA A 80 36.31 -5.43 -24.61
N LEU A 81 35.31 -5.08 -25.43
CA LEU A 81 35.23 -3.81 -26.15
C LEU A 81 35.25 -2.61 -25.20
N ASP A 82 34.37 -2.59 -24.20
CA ASP A 82 34.29 -1.49 -23.23
C ASP A 82 35.58 -1.41 -22.38
N SER A 83 36.16 -2.55 -21.99
CA SER A 83 37.41 -2.59 -21.22
C SER A 83 38.65 -2.17 -22.02
N LEU A 84 38.72 -2.50 -23.32
CA LEU A 84 39.80 -2.10 -24.23
C LEU A 84 39.75 -0.62 -24.62
N LEU A 85 38.57 0.00 -24.57
CA LEU A 85 38.37 1.43 -24.81
C LEU A 85 38.74 2.29 -23.59
N GLU A 86 38.70 1.74 -22.37
CA GLU A 86 39.13 2.44 -21.14
C GLU A 86 40.63 2.28 -20.83
N LEU A 87 41.29 1.24 -21.35
CA LEU A 87 42.72 0.94 -21.15
C LEU A 87 43.69 2.09 -21.53
N PRO A 88 43.53 2.81 -22.66
CA PRO A 88 44.41 3.93 -22.99
C PRO A 88 44.29 5.10 -22.00
N ARG A 89 43.10 5.31 -21.42
CA ARG A 89 42.83 6.41 -20.47
C ARG A 89 43.31 6.12 -19.05
N ALA A 90 43.43 4.84 -18.69
CA ALA A 90 44.02 4.39 -17.44
C ALA A 90 45.56 4.46 -17.48
N LEU A 91 46.16 4.09 -18.62
CA LEU A 91 47.61 4.16 -18.86
C LEU A 91 48.16 5.60 -18.90
N GLU A 92 47.35 6.59 -19.26
CA GLU A 92 47.74 8.01 -19.23
C GLU A 92 47.70 8.64 -17.82
N ARG A 93 46.93 8.07 -16.87
CA ARG A 93 46.76 8.64 -15.51
C ARG A 93 47.74 8.11 -14.47
N ASP A 94 48.31 6.93 -14.69
CA ASP A 94 49.30 6.29 -13.80
C ASP A 94 50.76 6.46 -14.27
N GLY A 95 51.03 7.44 -15.13
CA GLY A 95 52.36 7.76 -15.63
C GLY A 95 53.32 8.33 -14.58
N GLY A 96 53.75 7.49 -13.63
CA GLY A 96 54.97 7.69 -12.87
C GLY A 96 56.18 7.32 -13.74
N GLU A 97 56.91 8.34 -14.19
CA GLU A 97 58.27 8.33 -14.77
C GLU A 97 58.79 6.98 -15.31
N GLY A 98 58.26 6.59 -16.48
CA GLY A 98 58.80 5.54 -17.33
C GLY A 98 58.17 5.65 -18.71
N GLY A 99 58.91 6.24 -19.65
CA GLY A 99 58.35 6.77 -20.91
C GLY A 99 57.56 5.77 -21.75
N PHE A 100 56.32 6.13 -22.06
CA PHE A 100 55.63 5.72 -23.28
C PHE A 100 54.98 6.97 -23.91
N SER A 101 55.62 7.50 -24.95
CA SER A 101 55.01 8.54 -25.79
C SER A 101 53.83 7.94 -26.56
N GLY A 102 52.64 8.52 -26.39
CA GLY A 102 51.40 8.10 -27.03
C GLY A 102 51.37 8.29 -28.56
N ARG A 103 52.07 7.44 -29.31
CA ARG A 103 51.95 7.44 -30.78
C ARG A 103 51.71 6.13 -31.50
N ASP A 104 51.69 4.99 -30.83
CA ASP A 104 51.30 3.72 -31.45
C ASP A 104 50.09 3.11 -30.72
N ALA A 105 48.89 3.61 -31.01
CA ALA A 105 47.72 2.76 -30.82
C ALA A 105 47.88 1.57 -31.78
N SER A 106 48.20 0.40 -31.21
CA SER A 106 48.56 -0.81 -31.95
C SER A 106 47.62 -1.07 -33.13
N PRO A 107 48.14 -1.41 -34.33
CA PRO A 107 47.32 -1.76 -35.50
C PRO A 107 46.37 -2.94 -35.23
N ALA A 108 46.63 -3.74 -34.18
CA ALA A 108 45.75 -4.81 -33.72
C ALA A 108 44.47 -4.29 -33.04
N LEU A 109 44.50 -3.12 -32.40
CA LEU A 109 43.37 -2.53 -31.68
C LEU A 109 42.34 -1.93 -32.66
N GLN A 110 42.82 -1.36 -33.77
CA GLN A 110 41.98 -0.91 -34.90
C GLN A 110 41.37 -2.09 -35.68
N GLN A 111 42.11 -3.19 -35.88
CA GLN A 111 41.57 -4.40 -36.51
C GLN A 111 40.51 -5.08 -35.63
N LEU A 112 40.67 -5.04 -34.29
CA LEU A 112 39.69 -5.59 -33.35
C LEU A 112 38.36 -4.82 -33.40
N GLN A 113 38.40 -3.47 -33.34
CA GLN A 113 37.22 -2.60 -33.47
C GLN A 113 36.42 -2.86 -34.75
N THR A 114 37.11 -3.16 -35.85
CA THR A 114 36.49 -3.38 -37.17
C THR A 114 35.78 -4.73 -37.25
N ALA A 115 36.30 -5.77 -36.57
CA ALA A 115 35.71 -7.11 -36.54
C ALA A 115 34.49 -7.23 -35.61
N LEU A 116 34.40 -6.36 -34.60
CA LEU A 116 33.35 -6.38 -33.56
C LEU A 116 32.03 -5.74 -34.03
N CYS A 117 32.06 -4.94 -35.08
CA CYS A 117 30.88 -4.28 -35.65
C CYS A 117 30.08 -5.17 -36.61
N THR A 118 30.49 -6.41 -36.88
CA THR A 118 29.84 -7.29 -37.86
C THR A 118 29.43 -8.65 -37.27
N ALA A 119 28.14 -8.73 -36.93
CA ALA A 119 27.24 -9.91 -37.00
C ALA A 119 26.93 -10.78 -35.75
N VAL A 120 25.64 -11.19 -35.75
CA VAL A 120 24.90 -12.23 -35.00
C VAL A 120 24.27 -11.85 -33.64
N THR A 121 23.09 -12.42 -33.38
CA THR A 121 21.79 -11.79 -33.06
C THR A 121 21.41 -11.67 -31.56
N PRO A 122 20.43 -10.81 -31.20
CA PRO A 122 20.36 -10.13 -29.88
C PRO A 122 19.64 -10.86 -28.74
N ALA A 123 18.96 -12.00 -28.96
CA ALA A 123 17.95 -12.51 -28.03
C ALA A 123 18.52 -13.35 -26.88
N SER A 124 19.29 -14.41 -27.16
CA SER A 124 19.87 -15.27 -26.11
C SER A 124 21.00 -14.58 -25.34
N VAL A 125 21.55 -13.51 -25.91
CA VAL A 125 22.47 -12.62 -25.20
C VAL A 125 21.64 -12.03 -24.08
N LEU A 126 20.69 -11.11 -24.32
CA LEU A 126 19.84 -10.48 -23.29
C LEU A 126 19.60 -11.31 -22.00
N ASP A 127 19.09 -12.52 -22.12
CA ASP A 127 18.76 -13.44 -21.02
C ASP A 127 19.97 -13.80 -20.11
N GLU A 128 21.17 -14.04 -20.67
CA GLU A 128 22.36 -14.40 -19.88
C GLU A 128 23.02 -13.22 -19.11
N LEU A 129 22.76 -11.93 -19.43
CA LEU A 129 23.33 -10.73 -18.72
C LEU A 129 22.31 -10.56 -17.66
N GLN A 130 21.03 -10.60 -18.03
CA GLN A 130 19.97 -10.56 -17.06
C GLN A 130 20.35 -11.49 -15.91
N GLU A 131 20.57 -12.78 -16.16
CA GLU A 131 20.97 -13.74 -15.11
C GLU A 131 22.29 -13.39 -14.39
N ALA A 132 23.33 -12.95 -15.11
CA ALA A 132 24.61 -12.55 -14.52
C ALA A 132 24.54 -11.24 -13.70
N VAL A 133 23.69 -10.29 -14.11
CA VAL A 133 23.44 -8.99 -13.49
C VAL A 133 22.53 -9.19 -12.28
N PHE A 134 21.51 -10.05 -12.37
CA PHE A 134 20.71 -10.53 -11.22
C PHE A 134 21.60 -11.16 -10.15
N SER A 135 22.51 -12.05 -10.55
CA SER A 135 23.42 -12.75 -9.64
C SER A 135 24.47 -11.82 -9.02
N ALA A 136 25.05 -10.91 -9.82
CA ALA A 136 26.02 -9.93 -9.34
C ALA A 136 25.41 -8.95 -8.34
N PHE A 137 24.16 -8.53 -8.54
CA PHE A 137 23.47 -7.63 -7.60
C PHE A 137 22.92 -8.33 -6.36
N ALA A 138 22.48 -9.58 -6.47
CA ALA A 138 22.11 -10.38 -5.30
C ALA A 138 23.30 -10.62 -4.35
N LEU A 139 24.53 -10.66 -4.89
CA LEU A 139 25.76 -10.92 -4.14
C LEU A 139 26.51 -9.64 -3.72
N GLN A 140 26.35 -8.51 -4.41
CA GLN A 140 27.00 -7.25 -4.03
C GLN A 140 26.17 -6.48 -2.99
N GLN A 141 26.55 -6.61 -1.72
CA GLN A 141 26.15 -5.67 -0.67
C GLN A 141 26.88 -4.31 -0.76
N ALA A 142 27.67 -4.08 -1.81
CA ALA A 142 28.41 -2.84 -2.01
C ALA A 142 27.51 -1.79 -2.72
N PRO A 143 27.40 -0.56 -2.19
CA PRO A 143 26.56 0.47 -2.79
C PRO A 143 27.11 0.89 -4.16
N LEU A 144 26.34 0.66 -5.22
CA LEU A 144 26.62 1.18 -6.56
C LEU A 144 26.73 2.70 -6.57
N ALA A 145 27.70 3.22 -7.33
CA ALA A 145 27.74 4.64 -7.65
C ALA A 145 26.41 5.10 -8.29
N PRO A 146 25.91 6.31 -7.97
CA PRO A 146 24.64 6.85 -8.49
C PRO A 146 24.45 6.71 -10.00
N ALA A 147 25.44 7.06 -10.80
CA ALA A 147 25.37 6.98 -12.26
C ALA A 147 25.26 5.53 -12.76
N ALA A 148 26.00 4.60 -12.15
CA ALA A 148 25.95 3.18 -12.51
C ALA A 148 24.59 2.55 -12.16
N PHE A 149 24.01 2.95 -11.02
CA PHE A 149 22.67 2.51 -10.61
C PHE A 149 21.58 2.99 -11.57
N THR A 150 21.57 4.28 -11.90
CA THR A 150 20.60 4.84 -12.86
C THR A 150 20.75 4.20 -14.24
N ARG A 151 21.98 3.99 -14.72
CA ARG A 151 22.24 3.30 -15.99
C ARG A 151 21.77 1.84 -15.97
N ALA A 152 21.93 1.14 -14.85
CA ALA A 152 21.42 -0.22 -14.70
C ALA A 152 19.89 -0.27 -14.75
N LEU A 153 19.20 0.70 -14.15
CA LEU A 153 17.75 0.84 -14.25
C LEU A 153 17.27 1.14 -15.68
N GLU A 154 18.00 1.98 -16.42
CA GLU A 154 17.73 2.28 -17.83
C GLU A 154 17.91 1.06 -18.73
N LEU A 155 19.01 0.34 -18.54
CA LEU A 155 19.29 -0.90 -19.26
C LEU A 155 18.25 -1.98 -18.92
N CYS A 156 17.83 -2.09 -17.66
CA CYS A 156 16.75 -3.00 -17.29
C CYS A 156 15.46 -2.65 -18.03
N ALA A 157 15.04 -1.38 -17.99
CA ALA A 157 13.83 -0.92 -18.65
C ALA A 157 13.85 -1.16 -20.18
N ALA A 158 15.01 -0.98 -20.82
CA ALA A 158 15.16 -1.10 -22.27
C ALA A 158 15.41 -2.54 -22.76
N SER A 159 16.09 -3.37 -21.97
CA SER A 159 16.61 -4.66 -22.42
C SER A 159 15.80 -5.85 -21.88
N VAL A 160 15.27 -5.79 -20.65
CA VAL A 160 14.51 -6.94 -20.13
C VAL A 160 13.19 -7.08 -20.88
N ARG A 161 12.86 -8.21 -21.49
CA ARG A 161 11.59 -8.33 -22.25
C ARG A 161 10.43 -8.80 -21.39
N ASP A 162 10.70 -9.70 -20.44
CA ASP A 162 9.69 -10.22 -19.54
C ASP A 162 9.46 -9.28 -18.35
N ASP A 163 8.18 -9.04 -18.00
CA ASP A 163 7.85 -8.13 -16.91
C ASP A 163 8.09 -8.77 -15.54
N LEU A 164 7.98 -10.10 -15.42
CA LEU A 164 8.26 -10.78 -14.15
C LEU A 164 9.75 -10.74 -13.83
N GLU A 165 10.60 -11.04 -14.80
CA GLU A 165 12.05 -10.84 -14.68
C GLU A 165 12.39 -9.37 -14.35
N CYS A 166 11.76 -8.41 -15.04
CA CYS A 166 12.00 -7.00 -14.75
C CYS A 166 11.59 -6.63 -13.32
N ALA A 167 10.48 -7.16 -12.80
CA ALA A 167 10.03 -6.93 -11.43
C ALA A 167 11.02 -7.50 -10.40
N LEU A 168 11.45 -8.76 -10.59
CA LEU A 168 12.46 -9.40 -9.73
C LEU A 168 13.77 -8.58 -9.73
N PHE A 169 14.11 -7.96 -10.86
CA PHE A 169 15.35 -7.18 -10.98
C PHE A 169 15.27 -5.93 -10.14
N LEU A 170 14.16 -5.23 -10.30
CA LEU A 170 13.87 -4.01 -9.58
C LEU A 170 13.76 -4.27 -8.08
N ASP A 171 13.19 -5.39 -7.66
CA ASP A 171 13.16 -5.78 -6.25
C ASP A 171 14.57 -5.90 -5.65
N VAL A 172 15.47 -6.61 -6.32
CA VAL A 172 16.87 -6.77 -5.89
C VAL A 172 17.63 -5.45 -5.93
N MET A 173 17.49 -4.68 -7.02
CA MET A 173 18.20 -3.41 -7.17
C MET A 173 17.74 -2.37 -6.16
N LEU A 174 16.42 -2.26 -5.96
CA LEU A 174 15.86 -1.32 -5.01
C LEU A 174 16.17 -1.79 -3.57
N ALA A 175 16.37 -3.09 -3.30
CA ALA A 175 16.81 -3.62 -1.99
C ALA A 175 18.02 -2.87 -1.42
N GLY A 176 19.01 -2.59 -2.27
CA GLY A 176 20.25 -1.93 -1.86
C GLY A 176 20.19 -0.39 -1.84
N ARG A 177 19.08 0.25 -2.23
CA ARG A 177 19.06 1.71 -2.40
C ARG A 177 17.71 2.36 -2.11
N GLU A 178 17.72 3.27 -1.13
CA GLU A 178 16.52 4.00 -0.72
C GLU A 178 16.22 5.24 -1.57
N VAL A 179 17.26 5.97 -1.99
CA VAL A 179 17.12 7.20 -2.76
C VAL A 179 17.78 7.06 -4.13
N PHE A 180 17.01 7.31 -5.18
CA PHE A 180 17.45 7.23 -6.56
C PHE A 180 16.59 8.12 -7.47
N THR A 181 17.11 8.43 -8.66
CA THR A 181 16.31 9.09 -9.70
C THR A 181 15.79 8.00 -10.63
N ALA A 182 14.48 7.80 -10.64
CA ALA A 182 13.85 6.83 -11.54
C ALA A 182 13.96 7.32 -12.99
N PRO A 183 14.58 6.56 -13.91
CA PRO A 183 14.70 6.95 -15.31
C PRO A 183 13.32 7.06 -15.98
N PRO A 184 13.11 8.00 -16.93
CA PRO A 184 11.84 8.16 -17.62
C PRO A 184 11.37 6.88 -18.32
N ALA A 185 12.27 6.15 -18.97
CA ALA A 185 11.94 4.89 -19.65
C ALA A 185 11.46 3.80 -18.68
N LEU A 186 12.05 3.74 -17.48
CA LEU A 186 11.62 2.82 -16.42
C LEU A 186 10.23 3.20 -15.90
N LEU A 187 10.00 4.48 -15.63
CA LEU A 187 8.70 4.98 -15.17
C LEU A 187 7.60 4.75 -16.22
N GLU A 188 7.90 5.00 -17.50
CA GLU A 188 6.96 4.73 -18.58
C GLU A 188 6.60 3.24 -18.60
N ARG A 189 7.59 2.34 -18.55
CA ARG A 189 7.35 0.91 -18.54
C ARG A 189 6.57 0.44 -17.30
N LEU A 190 6.92 0.92 -16.11
CA LEU A 190 6.24 0.60 -14.86
C LEU A 190 4.76 0.99 -14.90
N MET A 191 4.46 2.18 -15.44
CA MET A 191 3.12 2.75 -15.43
C MET A 191 2.27 2.39 -16.65
N LYS A 192 2.88 1.86 -17.73
CA LYS A 192 2.19 1.50 -18.96
C LYS A 192 1.18 0.37 -18.69
N ALA A 193 -0.09 0.65 -18.97
CA ALA A 193 -1.10 -0.39 -18.99
C ALA A 193 -0.80 -1.34 -20.16
N ARG A 194 -0.72 -2.66 -19.90
CA ARG A 194 -0.66 -3.65 -20.97
C ARG A 194 -1.95 -3.52 -21.78
N THR A 195 -1.87 -2.94 -22.97
CA THR A 195 -2.93 -3.04 -23.97
C THR A 195 -2.98 -4.51 -24.34
N GLY A 196 -4.06 -5.21 -23.96
CA GLY A 196 -4.20 -6.64 -24.16
C GLY A 196 -3.79 -7.04 -25.57
N GLY A 197 -2.66 -7.74 -25.68
CA GLY A 197 -2.36 -8.51 -26.87
C GLY A 197 -3.35 -9.66 -26.88
N GLY A 198 -4.23 -9.68 -27.87
CA GLY A 198 -5.09 -10.83 -28.13
C GLY A 198 -4.22 -12.06 -28.37
N GLY A 199 -4.15 -12.92 -27.36
CA GLY A 199 -3.75 -14.30 -27.53
C GLY A 199 -4.99 -15.13 -27.26
N ASP A 200 -5.58 -15.69 -28.32
CA ASP A 200 -6.54 -16.79 -28.22
C ASP A 200 -5.81 -17.95 -27.53
N GLY A 201 -6.08 -18.13 -26.24
CA GLY A 201 -5.45 -19.14 -25.40
C GLY A 201 -6.37 -19.48 -24.25
N ASP A 202 -7.13 -20.54 -24.45
CA ASP A 202 -8.02 -21.18 -23.50
C ASP A 202 -7.26 -21.53 -22.19
N GLY A 203 -7.81 -21.13 -21.04
CA GLY A 203 -7.38 -21.58 -19.70
C GLY A 203 -6.92 -20.48 -18.73
N ASP A 204 -7.83 -20.06 -17.84
CA ASP A 204 -7.70 -19.73 -16.40
C ASP A 204 -6.39 -19.19 -15.76
N ALA A 205 -5.41 -18.69 -16.51
CA ALA A 205 -4.27 -17.95 -15.95
C ALA A 205 -4.59 -16.46 -15.93
N GLU A 206 -4.79 -15.89 -14.74
CA GLU A 206 -4.83 -14.44 -14.51
C GLU A 206 -3.74 -13.76 -15.34
N ALA A 207 -4.15 -12.91 -16.29
CA ALA A 207 -3.21 -12.17 -17.11
C ALA A 207 -2.26 -11.39 -16.18
N PRO A 208 -0.93 -11.55 -16.31
CA PRO A 208 0.00 -10.89 -15.39
C PRO A 208 -0.23 -9.38 -15.43
N GLY A 209 -0.44 -8.81 -14.25
CA GLY A 209 -0.72 -7.39 -14.04
C GLY A 209 0.39 -6.48 -14.59
N ARG A 210 0.17 -5.15 -14.54
CA ARG A 210 1.21 -4.17 -14.90
C ARG A 210 2.53 -4.50 -14.18
N LEU A 211 3.68 -4.23 -14.80
CA LEU A 211 5.00 -4.44 -14.19
C LEU A 211 5.08 -3.89 -12.76
N PHE A 212 4.55 -2.69 -12.52
CA PHE A 212 4.52 -2.10 -11.19
C PHE A 212 3.80 -2.99 -10.16
N GLU A 213 2.75 -3.70 -10.55
CA GLU A 213 1.99 -4.56 -9.63
C GLU A 213 2.74 -5.82 -9.22
N GLN A 214 3.69 -6.27 -10.04
CA GLN A 214 4.51 -7.45 -9.81
C GLN A 214 5.67 -7.18 -8.84
N LEU A 215 5.95 -5.91 -8.52
CA LEU A 215 6.97 -5.54 -7.54
C LEU A 215 6.58 -5.94 -6.12
N SER A 216 7.58 -6.28 -5.30
CA SER A 216 7.42 -6.39 -3.86
C SER A 216 6.88 -5.09 -3.25
N ALA A 217 6.19 -5.20 -2.11
CA ALA A 217 5.68 -4.03 -1.39
C ALA A 217 6.80 -3.01 -1.06
N THR A 218 7.98 -3.49 -0.68
CA THR A 218 9.14 -2.64 -0.36
C THR A 218 9.67 -1.90 -1.59
N ALA A 219 9.71 -2.53 -2.77
CA ALA A 219 10.10 -1.86 -4.01
C ALA A 219 9.06 -0.84 -4.47
N LYS A 220 7.76 -1.15 -4.39
CA LYS A 220 6.67 -0.19 -4.66
C LYS A 220 6.84 1.08 -3.81
N VAL A 221 7.11 0.91 -2.52
CA VAL A 221 7.37 2.03 -1.59
C VAL A 221 8.56 2.88 -2.02
N ARG A 222 9.66 2.26 -2.46
CA ARG A 222 10.84 2.98 -2.94
C ARG A 222 10.58 3.73 -4.24
N VAL A 223 9.78 3.15 -5.15
CA VAL A 223 9.33 3.87 -6.35
C VAL A 223 8.48 5.08 -5.97
N TRP A 224 7.50 4.93 -5.06
CA TRP A 224 6.68 6.05 -4.58
C TRP A 224 7.51 7.13 -3.88
N GLY A 225 8.47 6.72 -3.06
CA GLY A 225 9.41 7.62 -2.41
C GLY A 225 10.15 8.48 -3.45
N ASN A 226 10.63 7.89 -4.53
CA ASN A 226 11.46 8.59 -5.50
C ASN A 226 10.67 9.19 -6.68
N HIS A 227 9.35 8.99 -6.73
CA HIS A 227 8.48 9.50 -7.78
C HIS A 227 7.09 9.86 -7.21
N LEU A 228 6.94 11.08 -6.71
CA LEU A 228 5.69 11.58 -6.13
C LEU A 228 4.45 11.46 -7.03
N PRO A 229 4.52 11.68 -8.36
CA PRO A 229 3.33 11.54 -9.21
C PRO A 229 2.75 10.12 -9.22
N SER A 230 3.58 9.07 -9.08
CA SER A 230 3.05 7.70 -8.98
C SER A 230 2.45 7.43 -7.60
N TRP A 231 2.96 8.06 -6.54
CA TRP A 231 2.31 8.02 -5.23
C TRP A 231 0.92 8.67 -5.28
N GLU A 232 0.81 9.89 -5.81
CA GLU A 232 -0.47 10.59 -5.94
C GLU A 232 -1.46 9.81 -6.83
N ALA A 233 -0.98 9.18 -7.92
CA ALA A 233 -1.79 8.32 -8.77
C ALA A 233 -2.30 7.09 -8.00
N GLN A 234 -1.47 6.47 -7.16
CA GLN A 234 -1.87 5.35 -6.31
C GLN A 234 -2.92 5.76 -5.27
N LEU A 235 -2.74 6.92 -4.62
CA LEU A 235 -3.73 7.47 -3.68
C LEU A 235 -5.09 7.66 -4.36
N GLN A 236 -5.09 8.14 -5.60
CA GLN A 236 -6.32 8.27 -6.39
C GLN A 236 -6.94 6.91 -6.71
N GLU A 237 -6.14 5.91 -7.09
CA GLU A 237 -6.61 4.55 -7.38
C GLU A 237 -7.26 3.92 -6.14
N TRP A 238 -6.59 3.96 -4.98
CA TRP A 238 -7.16 3.47 -3.73
C TRP A 238 -8.42 4.23 -3.30
N LEU A 239 -8.46 5.55 -3.47
CA LEU A 239 -9.68 6.31 -3.16
C LEU A 239 -10.85 5.86 -4.03
N LEU A 240 -10.65 5.72 -5.34
CA LEU A 240 -11.69 5.27 -6.26
C LEU A 240 -12.16 3.85 -5.92
N GLU A 241 -11.22 2.98 -5.59
CA GLU A 241 -11.51 1.59 -5.27
C GLU A 241 -12.28 1.41 -3.96
N VAL A 242 -11.89 2.15 -2.91
CA VAL A 242 -12.58 2.17 -1.61
C VAL A 242 -14.02 2.65 -1.73
N HIS A 243 -14.29 3.55 -2.69
CA HIS A 243 -15.65 4.01 -3.00
C HIS A 243 -16.41 3.05 -3.94
N ALA A 244 -15.71 2.30 -4.79
CA ALA A 244 -16.29 1.25 -5.63
C ALA A 244 -16.68 0.00 -4.82
N THR A 245 -15.94 -0.29 -3.75
CA THR A 245 -16.11 -1.46 -2.88
C THR A 245 -16.36 -1.02 -1.42
N PRO A 246 -17.51 -0.37 -1.15
CA PRO A 246 -17.76 0.31 0.12
C PRO A 246 -17.83 -0.64 1.34
N PHE A 247 -18.05 -1.93 1.12
CA PHE A 247 -18.10 -2.93 2.19
C PHE A 247 -16.87 -3.84 2.23
N ALA A 248 -15.91 -3.69 1.31
CA ALA A 248 -14.64 -4.38 1.42
C ALA A 248 -13.78 -3.77 2.53
N ALA A 249 -12.89 -4.56 3.12
CA ALA A 249 -11.97 -4.05 4.13
C ALA A 249 -10.87 -3.20 3.45
N VAL A 250 -10.52 -2.05 4.03
CA VAL A 250 -9.60 -1.08 3.38
C VAL A 250 -8.17 -1.60 3.31
N ASP A 251 -7.72 -2.30 4.33
CA ASP A 251 -6.48 -3.07 4.36
C ASP A 251 -6.39 -4.02 3.16
N ALA A 252 -7.47 -4.75 2.85
CA ALA A 252 -7.53 -5.65 1.71
C ALA A 252 -7.57 -4.94 0.35
N ILE A 253 -7.72 -3.62 0.31
CA ILE A 253 -7.62 -2.81 -0.91
C ILE A 253 -6.21 -2.26 -1.05
N VAL A 254 -5.66 -1.70 0.03
CA VAL A 254 -4.34 -1.06 0.02
C VAL A 254 -3.22 -2.10 -0.11
N TRP A 255 -3.37 -3.28 0.49
CA TRP A 255 -2.31 -4.28 0.65
C TRP A 255 -2.49 -5.55 -0.22
N ARG A 256 -3.24 -5.47 -1.32
CA ARG A 256 -3.53 -6.65 -2.18
C ARG A 256 -2.33 -7.42 -2.69
N ALA A 257 -1.16 -6.79 -2.74
CA ALA A 257 0.04 -7.37 -3.33
C ALA A 257 0.83 -8.30 -2.38
N SER A 258 0.41 -8.49 -1.13
CA SER A 258 1.27 -9.15 -0.12
C SER A 258 0.74 -10.44 0.48
N ASP A 259 -0.35 -11.04 -0.04
CA ASP A 259 -1.04 -12.23 0.54
C ASP A 259 -1.33 -12.11 2.06
N SER A 260 -1.22 -10.89 2.60
CA SER A 260 -1.24 -10.58 4.02
C SER A 260 -2.16 -9.38 4.26
N THR A 261 -2.86 -9.41 5.39
CA THR A 261 -3.82 -8.37 5.79
C THR A 261 -3.15 -7.07 6.23
N GLU A 262 -1.83 -7.06 6.42
CA GLU A 262 -1.05 -5.89 6.82
C GLU A 262 0.18 -5.73 5.93
N PRO A 263 0.70 -4.51 5.74
CA PRO A 263 2.00 -4.35 5.13
C PRO A 263 3.00 -5.09 6.03
N GLY A 264 3.75 -6.03 5.45
CA GLY A 264 4.85 -6.69 6.17
C GLY A 264 5.73 -5.63 6.86
N GLU A 265 6.30 -5.97 8.03
CA GLU A 265 7.04 -5.00 8.86
C GLU A 265 8.08 -4.21 8.06
N GLU A 266 8.70 -4.84 7.07
CA GLU A 266 9.67 -4.23 6.15
C GLU A 266 9.09 -3.12 5.27
N ALA A 267 7.91 -3.33 4.67
CA ALA A 267 7.25 -2.34 3.83
C ALA A 267 6.78 -1.14 4.67
N ARG A 268 6.30 -1.39 5.89
CA ARG A 268 5.96 -0.34 6.86
C ARG A 268 7.18 0.46 7.29
N ALA A 269 8.28 -0.23 7.59
CA ALA A 269 9.55 0.42 7.91
C ALA A 269 10.04 1.27 6.74
N ALA A 270 9.92 0.79 5.50
CA ALA A 270 10.25 1.56 4.30
C ALA A 270 9.37 2.81 4.15
N LEU A 271 8.05 2.71 4.34
CA LEU A 271 7.14 3.87 4.28
C LEU A 271 7.50 4.93 5.32
N GLN A 272 7.80 4.50 6.55
CA GLN A 272 8.22 5.38 7.63
C GLN A 272 9.61 6.00 7.40
N ARG A 273 10.51 5.34 6.66
CA ARG A 273 11.78 5.94 6.24
C ARG A 273 11.53 7.13 5.30
N HIS A 274 10.56 7.02 4.41
CA HIS A 274 10.09 8.11 3.53
C HIS A 274 9.03 9.00 4.20
N ALA A 275 9.33 9.61 5.35
CA ALA A 275 8.36 10.37 6.16
C ALA A 275 7.65 11.52 5.40
N TYR A 276 8.24 12.08 4.35
CA TYR A 276 7.58 13.08 3.50
C TYR A 276 6.37 12.52 2.72
N LEU A 277 6.29 11.20 2.49
CA LEU A 277 5.09 10.59 1.88
C LEU A 277 3.85 10.78 2.76
N TYR A 278 4.03 10.83 4.08
CA TYR A 278 2.95 11.20 5.01
C TYR A 278 2.54 12.67 4.85
N ALA A 279 3.49 13.58 4.65
CA ALA A 279 3.17 14.98 4.37
C ALA A 279 2.38 15.14 3.05
N VAL A 280 2.85 14.48 1.99
CA VAL A 280 2.17 14.45 0.68
C VAL A 280 0.78 13.83 0.77
N LEU A 281 0.62 12.75 1.57
CA LEU A 281 -0.68 12.14 1.84
C LEU A 281 -1.68 13.15 2.40
N LEU A 282 -1.27 13.92 3.42
CA LEU A 282 -2.14 14.91 4.07
C LEU A 282 -2.48 16.07 3.15
N GLU A 283 -1.51 16.59 2.41
CA GLU A 283 -1.78 17.63 1.41
C GLU A 283 -2.72 17.12 0.31
N TRP A 284 -2.54 15.88 -0.15
CA TRP A 284 -3.39 15.28 -1.17
C TRP A 284 -4.83 15.16 -0.67
N PHE A 285 -5.04 14.72 0.57
CA PHE A 285 -6.37 14.68 1.17
C PHE A 285 -6.96 16.07 1.42
N ALA A 286 -6.14 17.06 1.78
CA ALA A 286 -6.59 18.44 1.92
C ALA A 286 -7.13 19.00 0.59
N ARG A 287 -6.45 18.72 -0.54
CA ARG A 287 -6.94 19.05 -1.90
C ARG A 287 -8.23 18.30 -2.25
N HIS A 288 -8.43 17.12 -1.68
CA HIS A 288 -9.60 16.26 -1.88
C HIS A 288 -10.63 16.30 -0.74
N ARG A 289 -10.65 17.39 0.05
CA ARG A 289 -11.46 17.52 1.28
C ARG A 289 -12.93 17.14 1.17
N ARG A 290 -13.53 17.30 -0.01
CA ARG A 290 -14.94 16.92 -0.30
C ARG A 290 -15.25 15.44 -0.03
N PHE A 291 -14.25 14.56 -0.12
CA PHE A 291 -14.41 13.13 0.12
C PHE A 291 -14.16 12.74 1.58
N LEU A 292 -13.48 13.57 2.37
CA LEU A 292 -13.14 13.23 3.76
C LEU A 292 -14.36 13.11 4.68
N ALA A 293 -15.51 13.68 4.28
CA ALA A 293 -16.78 13.44 4.98
C ALA A 293 -17.18 11.96 4.97
N SER A 294 -16.69 11.18 3.98
CA SER A 294 -16.97 9.76 3.87
C SER A 294 -16.30 8.95 4.98
N PRO A 295 -17.00 8.01 5.64
CA PRO A 295 -16.35 7.06 6.56
C PRO A 295 -15.28 6.25 5.84
N ARG A 296 -15.51 5.88 4.57
CA ARG A 296 -14.60 5.07 3.77
C ARG A 296 -13.29 5.79 3.48
N THR A 297 -13.36 7.06 3.14
CA THR A 297 -12.16 7.90 2.96
C THR A 297 -11.40 8.11 4.27
N ARG A 298 -12.10 8.20 5.41
CA ARG A 298 -11.44 8.31 6.73
C ARG A 298 -10.75 7.00 7.14
N GLU A 299 -11.35 5.85 6.83
CA GLU A 299 -10.69 4.55 7.01
C GLU A 299 -9.42 4.42 6.16
N LEU A 300 -9.47 4.88 4.90
CA LEU A 300 -8.29 4.95 4.02
C LEU A 300 -7.21 5.88 4.58
N LEU A 301 -7.60 7.09 4.98
CA LEU A 301 -6.70 8.04 5.61
C LEU A 301 -6.05 7.44 6.86
N ARG A 302 -6.82 6.78 7.74
CA ARG A 302 -6.30 6.08 8.91
C ARG A 302 -5.29 5.01 8.51
N CYS A 303 -5.66 4.09 7.63
CA CYS A 303 -4.81 2.97 7.19
C CYS A 303 -3.47 3.47 6.63
N LEU A 304 -3.51 4.45 5.73
CA LEU A 304 -2.30 5.02 5.12
C LEU A 304 -1.48 5.85 6.11
N SER A 305 -2.13 6.60 7.00
CA SER A 305 -1.44 7.34 8.06
C SER A 305 -0.73 6.39 9.01
N GLU A 306 -1.36 5.30 9.44
CA GLU A 306 -0.74 4.30 10.31
C GLU A 306 0.43 3.56 9.63
N ALA A 307 0.45 3.48 8.31
CA ALA A 307 1.54 2.87 7.56
C ALA A 307 2.71 3.83 7.30
N THR A 308 2.43 5.12 7.09
CA THR A 308 3.44 6.13 6.69
C THR A 308 4.00 6.95 7.85
N ARG A 309 3.24 7.13 8.91
CA ARG A 309 3.55 8.04 10.03
C ARG A 309 4.54 7.41 11.02
N ARG A 310 5.53 8.17 11.50
CA ARG A 310 6.35 7.78 12.66
C ARG A 310 5.64 8.15 13.98
N ARG A 311 6.04 7.51 15.08
CA ARG A 311 5.57 7.92 16.42
C ARG A 311 5.97 9.39 16.67
N GLY A 312 4.99 10.27 16.93
CA GLY A 312 5.21 11.70 17.18
C GLY A 312 4.75 12.65 16.07
N ASP A 313 4.56 12.17 14.84
CA ASP A 313 4.16 13.01 13.68
C ASP A 313 2.68 13.46 13.73
N HIS A 314 1.98 13.20 14.83
CA HIS A 314 0.63 13.72 15.06
C HIS A 314 0.60 15.26 15.10
N ARG A 315 1.75 15.89 15.36
CA ARG A 315 1.97 17.35 15.31
C ARG A 315 2.30 17.89 13.93
N ALA A 316 2.45 17.04 12.91
CA ALA A 316 2.74 17.52 11.56
C ALA A 316 1.70 18.55 11.13
N PHE A 317 2.11 19.58 10.38
CA PHE A 317 1.27 20.73 10.03
C PHE A 317 0.71 21.49 11.25
N GLY A 318 1.50 21.63 12.33
CA GLY A 318 1.15 22.47 13.49
C GLY A 318 -0.07 21.99 14.28
N ARG A 319 -0.48 20.72 14.10
CA ARG A 319 -1.66 20.15 14.78
C ARG A 319 -1.42 20.05 16.28
N SER A 320 -2.41 20.49 17.05
CA SER A 320 -2.34 20.66 18.50
C SER A 320 -3.58 20.13 19.24
N LEU A 321 -4.70 19.92 18.55
CA LEU A 321 -5.96 19.54 19.20
C LEU A 321 -5.83 18.20 19.94
N VAL A 322 -5.22 17.18 19.32
CA VAL A 322 -5.05 15.85 19.93
C VAL A 322 -4.18 15.92 21.19
N ASP A 323 -3.19 16.83 21.21
CA ASP A 323 -2.32 17.05 22.36
C ASP A 323 -3.06 17.76 23.49
N ALA A 324 -3.87 18.76 23.15
CA ALA A 324 -4.72 19.46 24.10
C ALA A 324 -5.74 18.51 24.78
N LEU A 325 -6.19 17.48 24.07
CA LEU A 325 -7.01 16.41 24.63
C LEU A 325 -6.22 15.44 25.53
N GLY A 326 -4.89 15.49 25.52
CA GLY A 326 -4.04 14.56 26.27
C GLY A 326 -3.99 13.16 25.68
N LEU A 327 -4.19 13.03 24.36
CA LEU A 327 -4.29 11.74 23.65
C LEU A 327 -3.08 11.47 22.73
N ALA A 328 -2.04 12.31 22.80
CA ALA A 328 -0.85 12.28 21.95
C ALA A 328 -0.06 10.95 22.01
N GLU A 329 0.01 10.35 23.20
CA GLU A 329 0.84 9.17 23.50
C GLU A 329 0.09 7.84 23.36
N LEU A 330 -1.22 7.88 23.12
CA LEU A 330 -2.01 6.66 22.98
C LEU A 330 -1.72 6.01 21.63
N ALA A 331 -1.33 4.73 21.68
CA ALA A 331 -1.10 3.95 20.48
C ALA A 331 -2.37 3.93 19.60
N PRO A 332 -2.26 4.08 18.27
CA PRO A 332 -3.41 4.04 17.36
C PRO A 332 -4.08 2.65 17.31
N THR A 333 -3.41 1.62 17.83
CA THR A 333 -3.89 0.24 17.81
C THR A 333 -4.91 -0.01 18.91
N ALA A 334 -6.18 -0.04 18.53
CA ALA A 334 -7.34 -0.75 19.10
C ALA A 334 -7.64 -0.70 20.61
N ALA A 335 -6.76 -0.15 21.46
CA ALA A 335 -7.01 0.04 22.87
C ALA A 335 -8.03 1.17 23.00
N SER A 336 -9.27 0.80 23.35
CA SER A 336 -10.28 1.77 23.76
C SER A 336 -9.72 2.62 24.91
N LEU A 337 -10.16 3.87 24.96
CA LEU A 337 -9.77 4.75 26.06
C LEU A 337 -10.32 4.16 27.35
N THR A 338 -9.50 4.14 28.41
CA THR A 338 -10.04 3.85 29.73
C THR A 338 -11.12 4.89 30.07
N PRO A 339 -12.18 4.56 30.82
CA PRO A 339 -13.25 5.50 31.14
C PRO A 339 -12.75 6.82 31.75
N ARG A 340 -11.67 6.74 32.55
CA ARG A 340 -11.01 7.92 33.13
C ARG A 340 -10.31 8.77 32.07
N GLN A 341 -9.52 8.17 31.18
CA GLN A 341 -8.86 8.89 30.07
C GLN A 341 -9.90 9.56 29.17
N ARG A 342 -10.97 8.83 28.83
CA ARG A 342 -12.09 9.33 28.03
C ARG A 342 -12.72 10.58 28.66
N THR A 343 -13.11 10.49 29.93
CA THR A 343 -13.74 11.61 30.66
C THR A 343 -12.82 12.83 30.71
N LEU A 344 -11.55 12.64 31.06
CA LEU A 344 -10.57 13.74 31.14
C LEU A 344 -10.32 14.41 29.78
N ALA A 345 -10.19 13.61 28.71
CA ALA A 345 -9.93 14.14 27.37
C ALA A 345 -11.11 14.99 26.88
N PHE A 346 -12.34 14.46 26.99
CA PHE A 346 -13.51 15.20 26.51
C PHE A 346 -13.92 16.35 27.42
N ALA A 347 -13.59 16.34 28.71
CA ALA A 347 -13.76 17.51 29.57
C ALA A 347 -12.93 18.71 29.08
N ARG A 348 -11.78 18.46 28.43
CA ARG A 348 -10.91 19.50 27.85
C ARG A 348 -11.32 19.93 26.45
N ALA A 349 -12.13 19.12 25.75
CA ALA A 349 -12.39 19.31 24.32
C ALA A 349 -13.01 20.67 23.98
N ALA A 350 -13.98 21.13 24.77
CA ALA A 350 -14.62 22.43 24.52
C ALA A 350 -13.63 23.60 24.63
N ALA A 351 -12.80 23.60 25.67
CA ALA A 351 -11.78 24.63 25.88
C ALA A 351 -10.69 24.57 24.79
N ALA A 352 -10.25 23.36 24.41
CA ALA A 352 -9.27 23.17 23.35
C ALA A 352 -9.78 23.68 21.99
N LEU A 353 -11.03 23.41 21.65
CA LEU A 353 -11.66 23.91 20.41
C LEU A 353 -11.85 25.43 20.43
N ALA A 354 -12.16 26.02 21.59
CA ALA A 354 -12.26 27.47 21.75
C ALA A 354 -10.90 28.14 21.56
N ALA A 355 -9.86 27.64 22.26
CA ALA A 355 -8.50 28.14 22.12
C ALA A 355 -7.96 27.99 20.69
N LEU A 356 -8.28 26.87 20.02
CA LEU A 356 -7.92 26.66 18.62
C LEU A 356 -8.54 27.73 17.72
N ARG A 357 -9.84 27.99 17.87
CA ARG A 357 -10.54 29.05 17.11
C ARG A 357 -10.00 30.45 17.40
N GLU A 358 -9.73 30.76 18.66
CA GLU A 358 -9.15 32.05 19.06
C GLU A 358 -7.75 32.24 18.46
N SER A 359 -6.93 31.19 18.43
CA SER A 359 -5.55 31.26 17.92
C SER A 359 -5.46 31.40 16.39
N LEU A 360 -6.39 30.80 15.65
CA LEU A 360 -6.42 30.80 14.18
C LEU A 360 -7.23 31.95 13.59
N GLY A 361 -8.12 32.55 14.39
CA GLY A 361 -9.12 33.50 13.90
C GLY A 361 -10.08 32.87 12.87
N ASP A 362 -10.86 33.72 12.20
CA ASP A 362 -11.82 33.28 11.17
C ASP A 362 -11.18 33.07 9.78
N ALA A 363 -9.86 33.28 9.62
CA ALA A 363 -9.20 33.36 8.31
C ALA A 363 -8.35 32.14 7.93
N ASP A 364 -7.94 31.29 8.88
CA ASP A 364 -7.05 30.15 8.60
C ASP A 364 -7.80 28.81 8.45
N ASP A 365 -8.59 28.72 7.36
CA ASP A 365 -9.33 27.52 6.97
C ASP A 365 -8.41 26.31 6.72
N THR A 366 -7.15 26.56 6.36
CA THR A 366 -6.18 25.51 6.05
C THR A 366 -5.67 24.84 7.32
N GLN A 367 -5.30 25.60 8.34
CA GLN A 367 -4.89 25.02 9.61
C GLN A 367 -6.03 24.29 10.31
N LEU A 368 -7.26 24.84 10.24
CA LEU A 368 -8.46 24.15 10.74
C LEU A 368 -8.72 22.82 10.00
N LEU A 369 -8.47 22.77 8.70
CA LEU A 369 -8.58 21.53 7.92
C LEU A 369 -7.55 20.49 8.39
N PHE A 370 -6.31 20.88 8.67
CA PHE A 370 -5.30 19.95 9.19
C PHE A 370 -5.66 19.42 10.58
N GLU A 371 -6.14 20.26 11.49
CA GLU A 371 -6.65 19.83 12.81
C GLU A 371 -7.82 18.85 12.66
N TRP A 372 -8.75 19.16 11.75
CA TRP A 372 -9.88 18.31 11.43
C TRP A 372 -9.43 16.96 10.85
N MET A 373 -8.43 16.95 9.97
CA MET A 373 -7.81 15.71 9.48
C MET A 373 -7.12 14.92 10.59
N GLY A 374 -6.52 15.59 11.58
CA GLY A 374 -5.94 14.94 12.76
C GLY A 374 -6.96 14.11 13.56
N VAL A 375 -8.22 14.58 13.62
CA VAL A 375 -9.33 13.80 14.18
C VAL A 375 -9.83 12.74 13.19
N ALA A 376 -9.87 13.05 11.89
CA ALA A 376 -10.31 12.11 10.85
C ALA A 376 -9.39 10.87 10.70
N GLU A 377 -8.09 11.03 10.91
CA GLU A 377 -7.10 9.94 11.00
C GLU A 377 -7.35 9.02 12.20
N ARG A 378 -8.09 9.49 13.22
CA ARG A 378 -8.39 8.77 14.46
C ARG A 378 -9.90 8.62 14.64
N PRO A 379 -10.58 7.88 13.73
CA PRO A 379 -12.04 7.75 13.77
C PRO A 379 -12.55 7.20 15.13
N GLN A 380 -11.72 6.48 15.87
CA GLN A 380 -11.99 5.99 17.22
C GLN A 380 -12.35 7.13 18.19
N LEU A 381 -11.75 8.33 18.05
CA LEU A 381 -12.10 9.48 18.90
C LEU A 381 -13.56 9.89 18.77
N LEU A 382 -14.12 9.77 17.56
CA LEU A 382 -15.54 10.04 17.35
C LEU A 382 -16.41 8.94 17.95
N CYS A 383 -15.99 7.69 17.87
CA CYS A 383 -16.70 6.58 18.51
C CYS A 383 -16.72 6.75 20.04
N GLU A 384 -15.57 7.08 20.64
CA GLU A 384 -15.44 7.35 22.08
C GLU A 384 -16.27 8.56 22.52
N ALA A 385 -16.31 9.62 21.71
CA ALA A 385 -17.17 10.77 21.99
C ALA A 385 -18.66 10.39 21.98
N LEU A 386 -19.09 9.58 21.01
CA LEU A 386 -20.48 9.10 20.93
C LEU A 386 -20.82 8.16 22.09
N GLU A 387 -19.91 7.27 22.48
CA GLU A 387 -20.10 6.40 23.65
C GLU A 387 -20.25 7.21 24.94
N LEU A 388 -19.39 8.21 25.15
CA LEU A 388 -19.44 9.10 26.32
C LEU A 388 -20.76 9.89 26.35
N LEU A 389 -21.25 10.36 25.21
CA LEU A 389 -22.54 11.04 25.13
C LEU A 389 -23.69 10.15 25.65
N LEU A 390 -23.63 8.85 25.37
CA LEU A 390 -24.64 7.86 25.73
C LEU A 390 -24.42 7.24 27.12
N GLU A 391 -23.38 7.64 27.85
CA GLU A 391 -23.24 7.24 29.25
C GLU A 391 -24.39 7.80 30.10
N PRO A 392 -24.91 7.00 31.04
CA PRO A 392 -25.85 7.52 32.00
C PRO A 392 -25.18 8.68 32.75
N PRO A 393 -25.91 9.78 33.01
CA PRO A 393 -25.35 10.85 33.84
C PRO A 393 -25.00 10.26 35.20
N ALA A 394 -23.72 10.28 35.57
CA ALA A 394 -23.32 9.95 36.93
C ALA A 394 -23.92 11.03 37.85
N GLU A 395 -24.82 10.63 38.74
CA GLU A 395 -25.39 11.55 39.72
C GLU A 395 -24.23 12.11 40.57
N ALA A 396 -24.11 13.45 40.61
CA ALA A 396 -23.15 14.26 41.36
C ALA A 396 -21.75 14.56 40.75
N ASP A 397 -21.34 14.01 39.61
CA ASP A 397 -20.00 14.33 39.06
C ASP A 397 -20.05 15.42 37.98
N ALA A 398 -19.74 16.66 38.39
CA ALA A 398 -19.64 17.82 37.49
C ALA A 398 -18.65 17.56 36.33
N THR A 399 -17.62 16.73 36.53
CA THR A 399 -16.63 16.43 35.50
C THR A 399 -17.24 15.61 34.36
N THR A 400 -18.11 14.64 34.64
CA THR A 400 -18.83 13.87 33.61
C THR A 400 -19.77 14.76 32.78
N GLY A 401 -20.44 15.72 33.43
CA GLY A 401 -21.27 16.72 32.74
C GLY A 401 -20.46 17.57 31.76
N THR A 402 -19.31 18.08 32.20
CA THR A 402 -18.39 18.83 31.32
C THR A 402 -17.83 17.97 30.19
N ALA A 403 -17.53 16.70 30.45
CA ALA A 403 -17.03 15.77 29.45
C ALA A 403 -18.07 15.47 28.36
N ARG A 404 -19.35 15.28 28.72
CA ARG A 404 -20.44 15.11 27.74
C ARG A 404 -20.64 16.36 26.88
N ALA A 405 -20.60 17.54 27.49
CA ALA A 405 -20.68 18.80 26.75
C ALA A 405 -19.48 18.97 25.78
N GLY A 406 -18.26 18.64 26.21
CA GLY A 406 -17.07 18.68 25.37
C GLY A 406 -17.07 17.62 24.26
N ALA A 407 -17.56 16.41 24.51
CA ALA A 407 -17.78 15.40 23.48
C ALA A 407 -18.78 15.88 22.42
N ALA A 408 -19.89 16.49 22.84
CA ALA A 408 -20.86 17.09 21.93
C ALA A 408 -20.24 18.23 21.11
N ALA A 409 -19.40 19.07 21.73
CA ALA A 409 -18.69 20.14 21.04
C ALA A 409 -17.75 19.60 19.96
N LEU A 410 -16.98 18.54 20.26
CA LEU A 410 -16.11 17.89 19.27
C LEU A 410 -16.90 17.25 18.13
N VAL A 411 -17.96 16.51 18.44
CA VAL A 411 -18.87 15.92 17.43
C VAL A 411 -19.47 17.03 16.57
N GLY A 412 -19.97 18.10 17.19
CA GLY A 412 -20.55 19.25 16.52
C GLY A 412 -19.56 19.92 15.56
N TRP A 413 -18.36 20.23 16.04
CA TRP A 413 -17.29 20.81 15.23
C TRP A 413 -16.89 19.89 14.07
N PHE A 414 -16.67 18.60 14.33
CA PHE A 414 -16.26 17.63 13.31
C PHE A 414 -17.30 17.51 12.20
N TYR A 415 -18.58 17.36 12.55
CA TYR A 415 -19.65 17.18 11.58
C TYR A 415 -20.07 18.48 10.89
N ALA A 416 -19.87 19.65 11.51
CA ALA A 416 -20.11 20.95 10.85
C ALA A 416 -19.25 21.08 9.59
N PHE A 417 -17.99 20.65 9.68
CA PHE A 417 -17.07 20.63 8.55
C PHE A 417 -17.54 19.72 7.40
N THR A 418 -18.28 18.65 7.73
CA THR A 418 -18.76 17.67 6.72
C THR A 418 -20.12 17.99 6.12
N THR A 419 -20.99 18.69 6.86
CA THR A 419 -22.38 18.89 6.48
C THR A 419 -22.61 20.23 5.80
N GLY A 420 -21.77 21.24 6.06
CA GLY A 420 -21.82 22.58 5.44
C GLY A 420 -23.08 23.41 5.74
N ASN A 421 -24.17 22.78 6.16
CA ASN A 421 -25.51 23.36 6.27
C ASN A 421 -25.99 23.52 7.72
N ALA A 422 -25.29 22.95 8.69
CA ALA A 422 -25.63 23.03 10.10
C ALA A 422 -24.43 23.54 10.90
N SER A 423 -24.68 24.45 11.85
CA SER A 423 -23.64 24.98 12.71
C SER A 423 -23.16 23.91 13.71
N ALA A 424 -21.90 24.01 14.13
CA ALA A 424 -21.33 23.10 15.13
C ALA A 424 -22.18 23.04 16.42
N ALA A 425 -22.72 24.18 16.86
CA ALA A 425 -23.58 24.26 18.04
C ALA A 425 -24.93 23.56 17.82
N SER A 426 -25.55 23.70 16.65
CA SER A 426 -26.81 23.02 16.33
C SER A 426 -26.63 21.49 16.29
N ILE A 427 -25.51 21.02 15.75
CA ILE A 427 -25.17 19.61 15.71
C ILE A 427 -24.89 19.06 17.12
N ALA A 428 -24.12 19.80 17.93
CA ALA A 428 -23.85 19.44 19.32
C ALA A 428 -25.14 19.36 20.15
N ALA A 429 -26.04 20.32 19.99
CA ALA A 429 -27.34 20.32 20.66
C ALA A 429 -28.20 19.11 20.26
N ALA A 430 -28.28 18.80 18.97
CA ALA A 430 -29.01 17.61 18.48
C ALA A 430 -28.40 16.30 19.01
N ALA A 431 -27.07 16.24 19.14
CA ALA A 431 -26.38 15.10 19.73
C ALA A 431 -26.74 14.93 21.21
N LEU A 432 -26.70 16.02 21.99
CA LEU A 432 -27.07 16.01 23.41
C LEU A 432 -28.55 15.68 23.62
N GLU A 433 -29.46 16.25 22.83
CA GLU A 433 -30.89 15.96 22.87
C GLU A 433 -31.15 14.46 22.65
N THR A 434 -30.55 13.89 21.60
CA THR A 434 -30.69 12.47 21.28
C THR A 434 -30.07 11.59 22.37
N ALA A 435 -28.89 11.98 22.88
CA ALA A 435 -28.20 11.24 23.91
C ALA A 435 -28.82 11.36 25.30
N ALA A 436 -29.55 12.44 25.60
CA ALA A 436 -30.33 12.57 26.83
C ALA A 436 -31.54 11.63 26.82
N ALA A 437 -32.12 11.38 25.64
CA ALA A 437 -33.25 10.46 25.51
C ALA A 437 -32.84 8.98 25.53
N LEU A 438 -31.69 8.65 24.95
CA LEU A 438 -31.20 7.27 24.84
C LEU A 438 -30.19 6.89 25.93
N GLY A 439 -29.45 7.86 26.48
CA GLY A 439 -28.40 7.63 27.47
C GLY A 439 -28.99 7.10 28.78
N GLY A 440 -28.56 5.91 29.19
CA GLY A 440 -29.11 5.20 30.35
C GLY A 440 -30.50 4.58 30.14
N ALA A 441 -31.10 4.69 28.95
CA ALA A 441 -32.37 4.05 28.65
C ALA A 441 -32.19 2.53 28.49
N THR A 442 -33.12 1.76 29.06
CA THR A 442 -33.26 0.32 28.75
C THR A 442 -33.70 0.12 27.30
N LEU A 443 -33.52 -1.08 26.75
CA LEU A 443 -33.93 -1.40 25.37
C LEU A 443 -35.40 -1.05 25.10
N LEU A 444 -36.30 -1.37 26.03
CA LEU A 444 -37.73 -1.06 25.92
C LEU A 444 -38.03 0.45 25.89
N VAL A 445 -37.38 1.21 26.77
CA VAL A 445 -37.60 2.66 26.86
C VAL A 445 -37.03 3.35 25.62
N GLY A 446 -35.83 2.95 25.19
CA GLY A 446 -35.19 3.52 24.01
C GLY A 446 -35.91 3.15 22.71
N SER A 447 -36.38 1.91 22.56
CA SER A 447 -37.17 1.50 21.37
C SER A 447 -38.48 2.27 21.27
N ALA A 448 -39.21 2.43 22.39
CA ALA A 448 -40.43 3.23 22.45
C ALA A 448 -40.18 4.73 22.18
N TRP A 449 -39.01 5.25 22.57
CA TRP A 449 -38.61 6.61 22.20
C TRP A 449 -38.33 6.70 20.70
N LEU A 450 -37.57 5.76 20.11
CA LEU A 450 -37.26 5.75 18.68
C LEU A 450 -38.51 5.72 17.81
N GLN A 451 -39.53 4.96 18.22
CA GLN A 451 -40.82 4.92 17.52
C GLN A 451 -41.55 6.28 17.54
N ARG A 452 -41.53 6.98 18.69
CA ARG A 452 -42.17 8.31 18.84
C ARG A 452 -41.37 9.43 18.19
N ALA A 453 -40.04 9.33 18.21
CA ALA A 453 -39.12 10.38 17.75
C ALA A 453 -38.73 10.25 16.27
N ARG A 454 -39.43 9.42 15.48
CA ARG A 454 -39.13 9.20 14.05
C ARG A 454 -38.99 10.51 13.27
N SER A 455 -39.82 11.51 13.52
CA SER A 455 -39.74 12.82 12.84
C SER A 455 -38.46 13.60 13.14
N ALA A 456 -37.83 13.38 14.31
CA ALA A 456 -36.63 14.10 14.71
C ALA A 456 -35.42 13.79 13.78
N PHE A 457 -35.42 12.60 13.17
CA PHE A 457 -34.42 12.17 12.17
C PHE A 457 -34.48 12.99 10.88
N ALA A 458 -35.51 13.81 10.64
CA ALA A 458 -35.53 14.77 9.54
C ALA A 458 -34.37 15.77 9.63
N SER A 459 -33.93 16.08 10.85
CA SER A 459 -32.74 16.89 11.12
C SER A 459 -31.53 15.98 11.35
N LEU A 460 -30.44 16.23 10.62
CA LEU A 460 -29.18 15.50 10.76
C LEU A 460 -29.34 13.95 10.76
N PRO A 461 -30.00 13.37 9.74
CA PRO A 461 -30.37 11.94 9.73
C PRO A 461 -29.17 11.01 9.96
N ARG A 462 -28.01 11.30 9.35
CA ARG A 462 -26.79 10.48 9.51
C ARG A 462 -26.31 10.43 10.96
N LEU A 463 -26.29 11.56 11.65
CA LEU A 463 -25.83 11.64 13.04
C LEU A 463 -26.80 10.95 13.99
N ARG A 464 -28.10 11.21 13.86
CA ARG A 464 -29.12 10.61 14.72
C ARG A 464 -29.21 9.09 14.52
N LEU A 465 -29.12 8.61 13.27
CA LEU A 465 -28.99 7.17 12.98
C LEU A 465 -27.74 6.56 13.62
N ARG A 466 -26.60 7.24 13.52
CA ARG A 466 -25.34 6.78 14.13
C ARG A 466 -25.45 6.71 15.67
N LEU A 467 -25.99 7.74 16.32
CA LEU A 467 -26.19 7.76 17.78
C LEU A 467 -27.11 6.63 18.25
N ALA A 468 -28.25 6.45 17.58
CA ALA A 468 -29.18 5.38 17.91
C ALA A 468 -28.59 3.98 17.65
N TRP A 469 -27.76 3.83 16.62
CA TRP A 469 -27.00 2.61 16.37
C TRP A 469 -25.97 2.31 17.48
N VAL A 470 -25.14 3.28 17.85
CA VAL A 470 -24.16 3.12 18.93
C VAL A 470 -24.84 2.81 20.26
N TRP A 471 -25.99 3.45 20.54
CA TRP A 471 -26.82 3.12 21.69
C TRP A 471 -27.26 1.66 21.65
N LEU A 472 -27.85 1.21 20.54
CA LEU A 472 -28.34 -0.15 20.38
C LEU A 472 -27.21 -1.16 20.62
N LEU A 473 -26.07 -0.99 19.95
CA LEU A 473 -24.90 -1.85 20.11
C LEU A 473 -24.45 -1.91 21.58
N ARG A 474 -24.33 -0.76 22.26
CA ARG A 474 -23.98 -0.68 23.68
C ARG A 474 -24.99 -1.42 24.55
N THR A 475 -26.28 -1.21 24.34
CA THR A 475 -27.34 -1.83 25.16
C THR A 475 -27.45 -3.33 24.94
N CYS A 476 -27.22 -3.81 23.71
CA CYS A 476 -27.15 -5.25 23.44
C CYS A 476 -26.00 -5.91 24.21
N CYS A 477 -24.86 -5.22 24.37
CA CYS A 477 -23.72 -5.72 25.17
C CYS A 477 -23.99 -5.73 26.68
N ALA A 478 -24.89 -4.87 27.18
CA ALA A 478 -25.10 -4.64 28.60
C ALA A 478 -26.35 -5.32 29.16
N ALA A 479 -27.27 -5.78 28.29
CA ALA A 479 -28.48 -6.44 28.71
C ALA A 479 -28.15 -7.84 29.26
N ALA A 480 -28.53 -8.15 30.49
CA ALA A 480 -28.17 -9.43 31.10
C ALA A 480 -29.05 -10.61 30.64
N ASP A 481 -30.37 -10.46 30.40
CA ASP A 481 -31.24 -11.57 29.93
C ASP A 481 -32.67 -11.06 29.56
N SER A 482 -33.32 -11.71 28.57
CA SER A 482 -34.79 -11.95 28.41
C SER A 482 -35.31 -11.93 26.95
N LEU A 483 -36.36 -12.72 26.64
CA LEU A 483 -37.15 -12.67 25.39
C LEU A 483 -37.74 -11.27 25.08
N GLN A 484 -37.96 -10.44 26.11
CA GLN A 484 -38.42 -9.05 25.95
C GLN A 484 -37.33 -8.14 25.36
N SER A 485 -36.07 -8.52 25.51
CA SER A 485 -34.92 -7.85 24.88
C SER A 485 -34.97 -7.97 23.36
N ASP A 486 -35.33 -9.14 22.82
CA ASP A 486 -35.31 -9.40 21.37
C ASP A 486 -36.39 -8.61 20.62
N ALA A 487 -37.60 -8.55 21.18
CA ALA A 487 -38.69 -7.73 20.61
C ALA A 487 -38.32 -6.24 20.60
N ALA A 488 -37.71 -5.74 21.68
CA ALA A 488 -37.28 -4.35 21.77
C ALA A 488 -36.13 -4.03 20.80
N VAL A 489 -35.20 -4.96 20.59
CA VAL A 489 -34.14 -4.85 19.58
C VAL A 489 -34.76 -4.81 18.17
N ALA A 490 -35.71 -5.69 17.87
CA ALA A 490 -36.42 -5.68 16.58
C ALA A 490 -37.15 -4.34 16.36
N ASP A 491 -37.90 -3.85 17.35
CA ASP A 491 -38.61 -2.56 17.28
C ASP A 491 -37.67 -1.37 17.05
N ALA A 492 -36.50 -1.39 17.69
CA ALA A 492 -35.46 -0.39 17.50
C ALA A 492 -34.91 -0.45 16.07
N LEU A 493 -34.56 -1.63 15.58
CA LEU A 493 -34.06 -1.85 14.21
C LEU A 493 -35.09 -1.49 13.14
N GLU A 494 -36.37 -1.77 13.35
CA GLU A 494 -37.45 -1.33 12.46
C GLU A 494 -37.58 0.19 12.43
N SER A 495 -37.43 0.85 13.57
CA SER A 495 -37.46 2.32 13.65
C SER A 495 -36.25 2.95 12.97
N LEU A 496 -35.07 2.34 13.10
CA LEU A 496 -33.86 2.71 12.36
C LEU A 496 -34.04 2.50 10.85
N GLU A 497 -34.61 1.37 10.43
CA GLU A 497 -34.91 1.07 9.03
C GLU A 497 -35.91 2.08 8.44
N TYR A 498 -36.94 2.44 9.21
CA TYR A 498 -37.89 3.48 8.82
C TYR A 498 -37.18 4.82 8.60
N ALA A 499 -36.38 5.27 9.57
CA ALA A 499 -35.66 6.54 9.47
C ALA A 499 -34.65 6.54 8.31
N PHE A 500 -33.91 5.44 8.15
CA PHE A 500 -32.97 5.22 7.05
C PHE A 500 -33.64 5.36 5.68
N ARG A 501 -34.85 4.80 5.50
CA ARG A 501 -35.60 4.89 4.23
C ARG A 501 -36.28 6.24 4.04
N ARG A 502 -36.93 6.77 5.08
CA ARG A 502 -37.80 7.95 5.01
C ARG A 502 -37.02 9.25 4.85
N PHE A 503 -35.86 9.37 5.52
CA PHE A 503 -35.07 10.60 5.54
C PHE A 503 -33.85 10.56 4.60
N ALA A 504 -33.76 9.53 3.76
CA ALA A 504 -32.83 9.54 2.64
C ALA A 504 -33.24 10.62 1.61
N PRO A 505 -32.27 11.20 0.87
CA PRO A 505 -32.57 12.14 -0.20
C PRO A 505 -33.57 11.59 -1.21
N ALA A 506 -34.47 12.43 -1.73
CA ALA A 506 -35.53 11.99 -2.65
C ALA A 506 -34.99 11.57 -4.04
N LYS A 507 -33.86 12.13 -4.49
CA LYS A 507 -33.28 11.84 -5.80
C LYS A 507 -32.48 10.52 -5.75
N PRO A 508 -32.57 9.63 -6.77
CA PRO A 508 -31.96 8.29 -6.73
C PRO A 508 -30.44 8.27 -6.48
N ALA A 509 -29.67 9.11 -7.19
CA ALA A 509 -28.22 9.15 -7.06
C ALA A 509 -27.76 9.58 -5.65
N PRO A 510 -28.21 10.72 -5.08
CA PRO A 510 -27.85 11.08 -3.70
C PRO A 510 -28.51 10.18 -2.65
N LYS A 511 -29.66 9.54 -2.93
CA LYS A 511 -30.25 8.51 -2.07
C LYS A 511 -29.29 7.34 -1.88
N ARG A 512 -28.78 6.79 -3.00
CA ARG A 512 -27.84 5.67 -2.99
C ARG A 512 -26.54 6.04 -2.28
N ALA A 513 -25.97 7.21 -2.60
CA ALA A 513 -24.77 7.68 -1.92
C ALA A 513 -24.99 7.81 -0.40
N PHE A 514 -26.13 8.36 0.02
CA PHE A 514 -26.51 8.42 1.44
C PHE A 514 -26.62 7.03 2.07
N GLN A 515 -27.29 6.09 1.41
CA GLN A 515 -27.49 4.73 1.93
C GLN A 515 -26.17 3.97 2.09
N VAL A 516 -25.30 4.02 1.07
CA VAL A 516 -23.96 3.41 1.10
C VAL A 516 -23.13 4.00 2.25
N GLU A 517 -23.10 5.33 2.37
CA GLU A 517 -22.35 6.05 3.39
C GLU A 517 -22.81 5.72 4.81
N VAL A 518 -24.13 5.68 5.03
CA VAL A 518 -24.68 5.30 6.33
C VAL A 518 -24.30 3.87 6.66
N LEU A 519 -24.55 2.90 5.75
CA LEU A 519 -24.24 1.50 6.01
C LEU A 519 -22.74 1.26 6.26
N ALA A 520 -21.86 1.92 5.51
CA ALA A 520 -20.42 1.88 5.75
C ALA A 520 -20.06 2.43 7.15
N GLN A 521 -20.69 3.52 7.57
CA GLN A 521 -20.47 4.09 8.91
C GLN A 521 -20.96 3.14 10.02
N LEU A 522 -22.14 2.53 9.87
CA LEU A 522 -22.69 1.59 10.85
C LEU A 522 -21.81 0.34 10.98
N LEU A 523 -21.29 -0.15 9.86
CA LEU A 523 -20.33 -1.26 9.84
C LEU A 523 -19.03 -0.89 10.56
N ALA A 524 -18.43 0.27 10.26
CA ALA A 524 -17.22 0.72 10.94
C ALA A 524 -17.41 0.89 12.46
N ASP A 525 -18.58 1.38 12.90
CA ASP A 525 -18.91 1.51 14.32
C ASP A 525 -19.08 0.14 14.99
N LEU A 526 -19.65 -0.85 14.29
CA LEU A 526 -19.76 -2.23 14.75
C LEU A 526 -18.39 -2.87 14.94
N GLU A 527 -17.50 -2.74 13.95
CA GLU A 527 -16.13 -3.28 13.98
C GLU A 527 -15.32 -2.68 15.14
N TRP A 528 -15.43 -1.37 15.33
CA TRP A 528 -14.77 -0.69 16.43
C TRP A 528 -15.27 -1.20 17.78
N ARG A 529 -16.59 -1.33 17.95
CA ARG A 529 -17.17 -1.84 19.21
C ARG A 529 -16.76 -3.28 19.47
N TRP A 530 -16.75 -4.12 18.43
CA TRP A 530 -16.27 -5.49 18.51
C TRP A 530 -14.81 -5.55 18.98
N ALA A 531 -13.93 -4.75 18.37
CA ALA A 531 -12.53 -4.66 18.77
C ALA A 531 -12.36 -4.17 20.22
N ALA A 532 -13.15 -3.17 20.64
CA ALA A 532 -13.11 -2.64 22.00
C ALA A 532 -13.52 -3.69 23.06
N VAL A 533 -14.54 -4.51 22.79
CA VAL A 533 -14.95 -5.60 23.68
C VAL A 533 -13.97 -6.77 23.62
N ALA A 534 -13.45 -7.11 22.45
CA ALA A 534 -12.41 -8.14 22.30
C ALA A 534 -11.13 -7.76 23.07
N ALA A 535 -10.77 -6.47 23.12
CA ALA A 535 -9.63 -5.98 23.90
C ALA A 535 -9.88 -6.03 25.43
N ALA A 536 -11.13 -5.94 25.87
CA ALA A 536 -11.46 -6.18 27.28
C ALA A 536 -11.23 -7.67 27.61
N ALA A 537 -10.41 -7.97 28.61
CA ALA A 537 -9.96 -9.32 28.95
C ALA A 537 -11.07 -10.25 29.51
N ASP A 538 -12.33 -9.82 29.48
CA ASP A 538 -13.47 -10.59 29.98
C ASP A 538 -14.02 -11.54 28.91
N ARG A 539 -13.78 -12.84 29.11
CA ARG A 539 -14.24 -13.92 28.21
C ARG A 539 -15.76 -13.99 28.12
N ASN A 540 -16.49 -13.67 29.19
CA ASN A 540 -17.95 -13.74 29.21
C ASN A 540 -18.56 -12.60 28.40
N ALA A 541 -18.04 -11.38 28.55
CA ALA A 541 -18.43 -10.24 27.72
C ALA A 541 -18.20 -10.48 26.22
N ARG A 542 -17.17 -11.24 25.83
CA ARG A 542 -16.91 -11.61 24.43
C ARG A 542 -17.93 -12.63 23.89
N LEU A 543 -18.32 -13.62 24.69
CA LEU A 543 -19.32 -14.62 24.31
C LEU A 543 -20.71 -14.00 24.20
N GLU A 544 -21.10 -13.18 25.17
CA GLU A 544 -22.38 -12.44 25.16
C GLU A 544 -22.46 -11.46 24.00
N LEU A 545 -21.36 -10.76 23.68
CA LEU A 545 -21.29 -9.90 22.49
C LEU A 545 -21.53 -10.71 21.21
N ARG A 546 -20.90 -11.88 21.09
CA ARG A 546 -21.02 -12.72 19.89
C ARG A 546 -22.46 -13.17 19.66
N GLU A 547 -23.14 -13.66 20.70
CA GLU A 547 -24.52 -14.13 20.59
C GLU A 547 -25.51 -12.99 20.28
N ARG A 548 -25.23 -11.77 20.74
CA ARG A 548 -26.18 -10.64 20.66
C ARG A 548 -25.94 -9.70 19.49
N VAL A 549 -24.76 -9.74 18.88
CA VAL A 549 -24.41 -8.95 17.68
C VAL A 549 -24.97 -9.58 16.41
N ASP A 550 -25.35 -10.86 16.44
CA ASP A 550 -25.93 -11.57 15.29
C ASP A 550 -27.19 -10.88 14.74
N VAL A 551 -28.04 -10.33 15.62
CA VAL A 551 -29.27 -9.62 15.20
C VAL A 551 -28.95 -8.29 14.47
N PRO A 552 -28.13 -7.38 15.05
CA PRO A 552 -27.60 -6.22 14.31
C PRO A 552 -26.89 -6.57 13.00
N VAL A 553 -26.12 -7.66 12.97
CA VAL A 553 -25.40 -8.14 11.78
C VAL A 553 -26.37 -8.62 10.70
N ALA A 554 -27.35 -9.44 11.05
CA ALA A 554 -28.39 -9.91 10.13
C ALA A 554 -29.20 -8.74 9.56
N TRP A 555 -29.46 -7.71 10.38
CA TRP A 555 -30.12 -6.49 9.92
C TRP A 555 -29.26 -5.68 8.94
N LEU A 556 -27.96 -5.53 9.18
CA LEU A 556 -27.05 -4.89 8.19
C LEU A 556 -27.02 -5.67 6.88
N GLN A 557 -26.95 -7.00 6.93
CA GLN A 557 -27.01 -7.87 5.75
C GLN A 557 -28.34 -7.69 4.99
N LYS A 558 -29.46 -7.62 5.71
CA LYS A 558 -30.78 -7.32 5.13
C LYS A 558 -30.76 -5.99 4.38
N LEU A 559 -30.23 -4.92 4.98
CA LEU A 559 -30.18 -3.60 4.35
C LEU A 559 -29.26 -3.57 3.12
N VAL A 560 -28.12 -4.27 3.14
CA VAL A 560 -27.24 -4.38 1.98
C VAL A 560 -27.89 -5.16 0.84
N ARG A 561 -28.59 -6.25 1.12
CA ARG A 561 -29.37 -6.98 0.09
C ARG A 561 -30.44 -6.08 -0.54
N LEU A 562 -31.14 -5.28 0.27
CA LEU A 562 -32.12 -4.30 -0.23
C LEU A 562 -31.46 -3.22 -1.09
N LEU A 563 -30.25 -2.77 -0.72
CA LEU A 563 -29.51 -1.80 -1.52
C LEU A 563 -29.08 -2.38 -2.88
N GLN A 564 -28.82 -3.68 -2.97
CA GLN A 564 -28.48 -4.36 -4.23
C GLN A 564 -29.69 -4.50 -5.16
N THR A 565 -30.89 -4.71 -4.61
CA THR A 565 -32.12 -4.82 -5.40
C THR A 565 -32.60 -3.45 -5.91
N GLU A 566 -32.25 -2.35 -5.24
CA GLU A 566 -32.41 -0.99 -5.75
C GLU A 566 -31.36 -0.70 -6.86
N GLN A 567 -31.77 -0.82 -8.14
CA GLN A 567 -30.87 -0.76 -9.32
C GLN A 567 -29.87 0.43 -9.32
N PRO A 568 -28.60 0.21 -9.76
CA PRO A 568 -27.67 1.31 -10.00
C PRO A 568 -28.05 2.12 -11.25
N PRO A 569 -27.90 3.46 -11.24
CA PRO A 569 -27.99 4.24 -12.47
C PRO A 569 -26.87 3.86 -13.46
N PRO A 570 -27.16 3.75 -14.76
CA PRO A 570 -26.29 3.10 -15.75
C PRO A 570 -24.95 3.80 -16.02
N ARG A 571 -24.80 5.08 -15.66
CA ARG A 571 -23.57 5.88 -15.92
C ARG A 571 -22.48 5.73 -14.86
N LEU A 572 -22.84 5.43 -13.62
CA LEU A 572 -21.87 5.14 -12.54
C LEU A 572 -21.39 3.68 -12.61
N ALA A 573 -22.25 2.78 -13.06
CA ALA A 573 -21.92 1.38 -13.28
C ALA A 573 -20.79 1.21 -14.30
N THR A 574 -20.71 2.03 -15.35
CA THR A 574 -19.69 1.89 -16.40
C THR A 574 -18.29 2.35 -15.96
N VAL A 575 -18.20 3.43 -15.18
CA VAL A 575 -16.92 3.91 -14.63
C VAL A 575 -16.45 3.01 -13.48
N LEU A 576 -17.36 2.62 -12.58
CA LEU A 576 -17.05 1.71 -11.48
C LEU A 576 -16.78 0.29 -11.97
N ALA A 577 -17.47 -0.21 -13.01
CA ALA A 577 -17.18 -1.54 -13.58
C ALA A 577 -15.83 -1.60 -14.27
N LYS A 578 -15.35 -0.50 -14.89
CA LYS A 578 -14.02 -0.44 -15.51
C LYS A 578 -12.88 -0.50 -14.50
N HIS A 579 -13.12 -0.06 -13.26
CA HIS A 579 -12.16 -0.19 -12.15
C HIS A 579 -12.38 -1.47 -11.33
N ALA A 580 -13.63 -1.87 -11.14
CA ALA A 580 -13.99 -3.13 -10.47
C ALA A 580 -13.60 -4.36 -11.29
N SER A 581 -13.48 -4.28 -12.63
CA SER A 581 -13.09 -5.42 -13.48
C SER A 581 -11.66 -5.94 -13.25
N ARG A 582 -10.86 -5.28 -12.40
CA ARG A 582 -9.54 -5.78 -11.96
C ARG A 582 -9.61 -6.65 -10.71
N SER A 583 -10.72 -6.62 -9.97
CA SER A 583 -11.03 -7.53 -8.87
C SER A 583 -12.18 -8.42 -9.34
N ALA A 584 -12.19 -9.73 -9.09
CA ALA A 584 -13.43 -10.50 -9.20
C ALA A 584 -14.52 -9.74 -8.42
N SER A 585 -15.51 -9.15 -9.10
CA SER A 585 -16.34 -8.11 -8.49
C SER A 585 -17.35 -8.76 -7.53
N ALA A 586 -16.88 -9.06 -6.33
CA ALA A 586 -17.69 -9.64 -5.28
C ALA A 586 -18.91 -8.75 -5.09
N SER A 587 -20.09 -9.35 -5.04
CA SER A 587 -21.33 -8.62 -4.83
C SER A 587 -21.25 -7.83 -3.51
N LEU A 588 -21.96 -6.70 -3.37
CA LEU A 588 -21.97 -5.94 -2.09
C LEU A 588 -22.26 -6.82 -0.87
N SER A 589 -23.12 -7.84 -1.04
CA SER A 589 -23.39 -8.86 -0.01
C SER A 589 -22.18 -9.76 0.27
N GLU A 590 -21.43 -10.18 -0.74
CA GLU A 590 -20.18 -10.95 -0.56
C GLU A 590 -19.08 -10.12 0.10
N GLN A 591 -18.93 -8.85 -0.29
CA GLN A 591 -17.99 -7.92 0.36
C GLN A 591 -18.30 -7.80 1.86
N LEU A 592 -19.58 -7.56 2.19
CA LEU A 592 -20.03 -7.48 3.58
C LEU A 592 -19.82 -8.81 4.31
N ALA A 593 -20.20 -9.95 3.70
CA ALA A 593 -20.04 -11.26 4.33
C ALA A 593 -18.58 -11.60 4.61
N SER A 594 -17.68 -11.32 3.65
CA SER A 594 -16.23 -11.49 3.83
C SER A 594 -15.69 -10.60 4.96
N ARG A 595 -16.09 -9.33 4.99
CA ARG A 595 -15.65 -8.39 6.04
C ARG A 595 -16.16 -8.77 7.42
N LEU A 596 -17.43 -9.18 7.54
CA LEU A 596 -18.00 -9.67 8.79
C LEU A 596 -17.39 -11.00 9.24
N ALA A 597 -17.06 -11.90 8.31
CA ALA A 597 -16.38 -13.15 8.63
C ALA A 597 -15.01 -12.93 9.27
N ARG A 598 -14.29 -11.85 8.92
CA ARG A 598 -13.04 -11.47 9.61
C ARG A 598 -13.26 -11.14 11.08
N LEU A 599 -14.39 -10.51 11.43
CA LEU A 599 -14.71 -10.19 12.82
C LEU A 599 -14.91 -11.46 13.66
N THR A 600 -15.49 -12.50 13.06
CA THR A 600 -15.74 -13.77 13.74
C THR A 600 -14.55 -14.74 13.69
N SER A 601 -13.60 -14.53 12.77
CA SER A 601 -12.37 -15.34 12.63
C SER A 601 -11.18 -14.83 13.45
N PHE A 602 -11.20 -13.58 13.92
CA PHE A 602 -10.22 -13.03 14.88
C PHE A 602 -10.53 -13.52 16.32
N THR A 603 -10.55 -14.84 16.48
CA THR A 603 -10.54 -15.61 17.74
C THR A 603 -9.36 -16.54 17.70
#